data_AF-A0A117MC92-F1
#
_entry.id   AF-A0A117MC92-F1
#
_cell.length_a   1.000
_cell.length_b   1.000
_cell.length_c   1.000
_cell.angle_alpha   90.00
_cell.angle_beta   90.00
_cell.angle_gamma   90.00
#
_symmetry.space_group_name_H-M   'P 1'
#
loop_
_entity.id
_entity.type
_entity.pdbx_description
1 polymer ?
#
loop_
_entity_poly.entity_id
_entity_poly.type
_entity_poly.pdbx_seq_one_letter_code
_entity_poly.pdbx_strand_id
1 'polypeptide(L)'
;MIPLTGYKDPTNTNYGNYQYRDGSIMVWIPKFYYKITGNNIDIKGIDTYPTTAQANADGYALHRAFIDGGVEKDGFFVDKYMISKNAWGTGYIGSSLKNGLPISTHADHNPIADLTACAGNYYYEMINAAHARDGINGAINSNSIFFCCSRFIYAALAMLSLAHAQASSSTTYCAWYNATYNYPKGCNNNALKDVDDTSVSYSSDGYSNCGKTGSGTPFAKTTHNGQECGVADLNGLMYEISIGATCIAAGKSITGATKDNPCVVTIAGHGYSTGDIIMITNVVGMTQLNDKLYQITVSDANTFSLDGIDSTGYTDYTSGGTSTKGVFYVAKQATSMKDFTSGNSIATDHWGATGVAAMMDALSSATVASMFCGGSYSDIRCINIIVDFFI
;
A
#
# COMPACT_ATOMS: atom_id res chain seq x y z
N MET A 1 -24.12 6.19 -3.78
CA MET A 1 -24.12 4.89 -3.06
C MET A 1 -25.51 4.68 -2.46
N ILE A 2 -26.05 3.46 -2.53
CA ILE A 2 -27.34 3.09 -1.95
C ILE A 2 -27.06 2.23 -0.70
N PRO A 3 -27.56 2.57 0.50
CA PRO A 3 -27.34 1.75 1.68
C PRO A 3 -28.04 0.39 1.55
N LEU A 4 -27.36 -0.68 1.99
CA LEU A 4 -27.99 -2.00 2.08
C LEU A 4 -28.90 -2.08 3.31
N THR A 5 -29.91 -2.95 3.25
CA THR A 5 -30.76 -3.25 4.41
C THR A 5 -29.89 -3.70 5.60
N GLY A 6 -30.06 -3.05 6.75
CA GLY A 6 -29.29 -3.31 7.97
C GLY A 6 -28.03 -2.46 8.15
N TYR A 7 -27.70 -1.52 7.25
CA TYR A 7 -26.44 -0.76 7.30
C TYR A 7 -26.18 0.05 8.58
N LYS A 8 -27.21 0.35 9.38
CA LYS A 8 -27.09 1.06 10.67
C LYS A 8 -27.06 0.15 11.89
N ASP A 9 -27.40 -1.12 11.73
CA ASP A 9 -27.46 -2.08 12.81
C ASP A 9 -26.08 -2.76 12.96
N PRO A 10 -25.35 -2.52 14.06
CA PRO A 10 -24.01 -3.08 14.25
C PRO A 10 -23.98 -4.60 14.35
N THR A 11 -25.13 -5.25 14.54
CA THR A 11 -25.24 -6.72 14.56
C THR A 11 -25.53 -7.32 13.18
N ASN A 12 -25.80 -6.48 12.18
CA ASN A 12 -26.19 -6.92 10.86
C ASN A 12 -24.96 -7.19 9.97
N THR A 13 -25.07 -8.21 9.11
CA THR A 13 -24.02 -8.58 8.14
C THR A 13 -23.74 -7.51 7.09
N ASN A 14 -24.64 -6.53 6.94
CA ASN A 14 -24.48 -5.37 6.06
C ASN A 14 -24.14 -4.08 6.81
N TYR A 15 -23.76 -4.11 8.09
CA TYR A 15 -23.39 -2.90 8.83
C TYR A 15 -22.34 -2.07 8.06
N GLY A 16 -22.64 -0.79 7.81
CA GLY A 16 -21.80 0.09 7.00
C GLY A 16 -21.63 -0.30 5.52
N ASN A 17 -22.40 -1.25 4.99
CA ASN A 17 -22.28 -1.71 3.59
C ASN A 17 -23.27 -0.99 2.67
N TYR A 18 -22.78 -0.63 1.49
CA TYR A 18 -23.51 0.10 0.47
C TYR A 18 -23.29 -0.54 -0.89
N GLN A 19 -24.24 -0.33 -1.80
CA GLN A 19 -24.15 -0.76 -3.19
C GLN A 19 -24.00 0.44 -4.13
N TYR A 20 -23.07 0.36 -5.08
CA TYR A 20 -22.99 1.27 -6.21
C TYR A 20 -23.82 0.74 -7.40
N ARG A 21 -24.14 1.61 -8.37
CA ARG A 21 -25.01 1.29 -9.51
C ARG A 21 -24.47 0.22 -10.46
N ASP A 22 -23.16 -0.05 -10.40
CA ASP A 22 -22.52 -1.17 -11.12
C ASP A 22 -22.68 -2.52 -10.40
N GLY A 23 -23.36 -2.55 -9.25
CA GLY A 23 -23.52 -3.73 -8.41
C GLY A 23 -22.42 -3.91 -7.36
N SER A 24 -21.39 -3.06 -7.36
CA SER A 24 -20.29 -3.12 -6.40
C SER A 24 -20.78 -2.97 -4.97
N ILE A 25 -20.29 -3.85 -4.09
CA ILE A 25 -20.49 -3.69 -2.64
C ILE A 25 -19.28 -2.99 -2.06
N MET A 26 -19.52 -1.93 -1.29
CA MET A 26 -18.49 -1.12 -0.66
C MET A 26 -18.78 -0.98 0.83
N VAL A 27 -17.71 -0.89 1.61
CA VAL A 27 -17.76 -0.70 3.06
C VAL A 27 -17.43 0.76 3.36
N TRP A 28 -18.30 1.41 4.12
CA TRP A 28 -18.04 2.72 4.70
C TRP A 28 -17.13 2.58 5.91
N ILE A 29 -15.94 3.18 5.84
CA ILE A 29 -15.01 3.28 6.96
C ILE A 29 -15.08 4.70 7.51
N PRO A 30 -15.69 4.91 8.69
CA PRO A 30 -15.79 6.24 9.28
C PRO A 30 -14.42 6.72 9.77
N LYS A 31 -14.27 8.04 9.82
CA LYS A 31 -13.12 8.71 10.44
C LYS A 31 -12.90 8.20 11.86
N PHE A 32 -11.63 7.90 12.16
CA PHE A 32 -11.17 7.56 13.49
C PHE A 32 -9.85 8.23 13.83
N TYR A 33 -9.58 8.33 15.12
CA TYR A 33 -8.32 8.78 15.69
C TYR A 33 -7.64 7.63 16.40
N TYR A 34 -6.31 7.61 16.38
CA TYR A 34 -5.52 6.53 16.96
C TYR A 34 -4.47 7.08 17.92
N LYS A 35 -4.15 6.29 18.93
CA LYS A 35 -3.04 6.54 19.85
C LYS A 35 -2.25 5.26 20.03
N ILE A 36 -0.92 5.36 19.92
CA ILE A 36 -0.02 4.23 20.13
C ILE A 36 0.72 4.44 21.44
N THR A 37 0.62 3.48 22.35
CA THR A 37 1.33 3.51 23.65
C THR A 37 2.06 2.18 23.83
N GLY A 38 3.39 2.20 23.72
CA GLY A 38 4.17 0.96 23.61
C GLY A 38 3.74 0.17 22.37
N ASN A 39 3.28 -1.07 22.56
CA ASN A 39 2.76 -1.93 21.49
C ASN A 39 1.23 -1.88 21.35
N ASN A 40 0.54 -1.08 22.16
CA ASN A 40 -0.92 -1.03 22.18
C ASN A 40 -1.45 0.09 21.30
N ILE A 41 -2.51 -0.19 20.54
CA ILE A 41 -3.24 0.76 19.70
C ILE A 41 -4.62 1.00 20.32
N ASP A 42 -4.95 2.25 20.63
CA ASP A 42 -6.30 2.66 20.99
C ASP A 42 -6.93 3.46 19.83
N ILE A 43 -8.18 3.15 19.51
CA ILE A 43 -8.96 3.76 18.43
C ILE A 43 -10.18 4.44 19.03
N LYS A 44 -10.41 5.70 18.65
CA LYS A 44 -11.60 6.47 19.02
C LYS A 44 -12.29 7.03 17.78
N GLY A 45 -13.61 6.94 17.76
CA GLY A 45 -14.43 7.50 16.70
C GLY A 45 -14.86 8.94 16.99
N ILE A 46 -15.62 9.50 16.06
CA ILE A 46 -16.20 10.85 16.17
C ILE A 46 -17.18 11.00 17.34
N ASP A 47 -17.75 9.89 17.83
CA ASP A 47 -18.62 9.87 19.01
C ASP A 47 -17.86 10.19 20.31
N THR A 48 -16.54 9.94 20.32
CA THR A 48 -15.65 10.34 21.43
C THR A 48 -15.01 11.70 21.15
N TYR A 49 -14.52 11.92 19.94
CA TYR A 49 -13.85 13.15 19.53
C TYR A 49 -14.53 13.80 18.32
N PRO A 50 -15.43 14.77 18.54
CA PRO A 50 -16.11 15.49 17.46
C PRO A 50 -15.15 16.22 16.50
N THR A 51 -13.95 16.60 16.97
CA THR A 51 -12.95 17.32 16.18
C THR A 51 -11.54 16.77 16.36
N THR A 52 -10.72 16.88 15.33
CA THR A 52 -9.29 16.51 15.38
C THR A 52 -8.53 17.28 16.45
N ALA A 53 -8.89 18.56 16.69
CA ALA A 53 -8.25 19.37 17.74
C ALA A 53 -8.46 18.78 19.15
N GLN A 54 -9.65 18.26 19.44
CA GLN A 54 -9.94 17.60 20.72
C GLN A 54 -9.19 16.26 20.85
N ALA A 55 -9.17 15.45 19.78
CA ALA A 55 -8.39 14.22 19.75
C ALA A 55 -6.89 14.47 20.01
N ASN A 56 -6.32 15.47 19.33
CA ASN A 56 -4.92 15.86 19.46
C ASN A 56 -4.58 16.32 20.89
N ALA A 57 -5.48 17.03 21.57
CA ALA A 57 -5.27 17.47 22.95
C ALA A 57 -5.07 16.29 23.92
N ASP A 58 -5.67 15.13 23.61
CA ASP A 58 -5.55 13.90 24.39
C ASP A 58 -4.46 12.93 23.86
N GLY A 59 -3.69 13.38 22.87
CA GLY A 59 -2.59 12.65 22.26
C GLY A 59 -3.03 11.57 21.26
N TYR A 60 -4.22 11.72 20.68
CA TYR A 60 -4.64 10.92 19.52
C TYR A 60 -4.34 11.67 18.23
N ALA A 61 -3.98 10.94 17.18
CA ALA A 61 -3.77 11.50 15.84
C ALA A 61 -4.89 11.07 14.89
N LEU A 62 -5.24 11.94 13.94
CA LEU A 62 -6.08 11.58 12.80
C LEU A 62 -5.30 10.68 11.84
N HIS A 63 -5.91 9.58 11.39
CA HIS A 63 -5.26 8.70 10.41
C HIS A 63 -5.15 9.37 9.03
N ARG A 64 -3.99 9.24 8.36
CA ARG A 64 -3.67 9.89 7.07
C ARG A 64 -4.70 9.60 5.97
N ALA A 65 -5.37 8.46 6.02
CA ALA A 65 -6.44 8.08 5.08
C ALA A 65 -7.64 9.06 5.07
N PHE A 66 -7.82 9.84 6.13
CA PHE A 66 -8.92 10.79 6.27
C PHE A 66 -8.54 12.22 5.88
N ILE A 67 -7.38 12.43 5.26
CA ILE A 67 -6.98 13.73 4.69
C ILE A 67 -6.82 13.53 3.18
N ASP A 68 -7.57 14.27 2.36
CA ASP A 68 -7.51 14.11 0.91
C ASP A 68 -7.78 15.44 0.23
N GLY A 69 -6.88 15.87 -0.66
CA GLY A 69 -6.94 17.20 -1.27
C GLY A 69 -6.76 18.34 -0.28
N GLY A 70 -6.04 18.11 0.83
CA GLY A 70 -5.82 19.07 1.92
C GLY A 70 -7.01 19.23 2.86
N VAL A 71 -8.02 18.35 2.73
CA VAL A 71 -9.29 18.45 3.47
C VAL A 71 -9.53 17.18 4.28
N GLU A 72 -9.89 17.35 5.55
CA GLU A 72 -10.35 16.24 6.39
C GLU A 72 -11.67 15.66 5.86
N LYS A 73 -11.77 14.34 5.82
CA LYS A 73 -12.94 13.58 5.36
C LYS A 73 -13.60 12.87 6.53
N ASP A 74 -14.92 12.74 6.51
CA ASP A 74 -15.67 12.01 7.54
C ASP A 74 -15.55 10.49 7.44
N GLY A 75 -14.96 10.00 6.35
CA GLY A 75 -14.71 8.60 6.09
C GLY A 75 -14.45 8.38 4.60
N PHE A 76 -14.33 7.12 4.22
CA PHE A 76 -14.20 6.72 2.82
C PHE A 76 -14.96 5.42 2.55
N PHE A 77 -15.28 5.21 1.28
CA PHE A 77 -15.74 3.92 0.80
C PHE A 77 -14.55 3.12 0.27
N VAL A 78 -14.51 1.84 0.61
CA VAL A 78 -13.56 0.87 0.05
C VAL A 78 -14.35 -0.32 -0.50
N ASP A 79 -13.90 -0.87 -1.62
CA ASP A 79 -14.52 -2.06 -2.19
C ASP A 79 -14.47 -3.21 -1.18
N LYS A 80 -15.60 -3.90 -0.99
CA LYS A 80 -15.71 -5.02 -0.03
C LYS A 80 -14.96 -6.26 -0.52
N TYR A 81 -14.94 -6.46 -1.83
CA TYR A 81 -14.29 -7.58 -2.50
C TYR A 81 -13.33 -7.01 -3.54
N MET A 82 -12.28 -7.77 -3.90
CA MET A 82 -11.49 -7.42 -5.07
C MET A 82 -12.38 -7.28 -6.31
N ILE A 83 -11.96 -6.44 -7.25
CA ILE A 83 -12.77 -6.15 -8.44
C ILE A 83 -12.80 -7.32 -9.41
N SER A 84 -13.93 -7.49 -10.07
CA SER A 84 -14.15 -8.45 -11.16
C SER A 84 -14.67 -7.74 -12.39
N LYS A 85 -14.42 -8.33 -13.57
CA LYS A 85 -14.95 -7.82 -14.84
C LYS A 85 -16.48 -7.78 -14.79
N ASN A 86 -17.05 -6.63 -15.13
CA ASN A 86 -18.48 -6.41 -15.14
C ASN A 86 -18.90 -5.65 -16.40
N ALA A 87 -20.01 -6.05 -17.02
CA ALA A 87 -20.54 -5.39 -18.20
C ALA A 87 -21.13 -4.03 -17.83
N TRP A 88 -20.80 -2.99 -18.60
CA TRP A 88 -21.24 -1.62 -18.34
C TRP A 88 -21.50 -0.88 -19.64
N GLY A 89 -22.78 -0.70 -19.97
CA GLY A 89 -23.19 -0.20 -21.29
C GLY A 89 -22.69 -1.14 -22.39
N THR A 90 -21.93 -0.60 -23.34
CA THR A 90 -21.30 -1.39 -24.41
C THR A 90 -19.89 -1.89 -24.08
N GLY A 91 -19.39 -1.62 -22.87
CA GLY A 91 -18.02 -1.97 -22.46
C GLY A 91 -17.97 -2.74 -21.15
N TYR A 92 -16.80 -2.70 -20.51
CA TYR A 92 -16.49 -3.42 -19.29
C TYR A 92 -15.73 -2.55 -18.28
N ILE A 93 -16.08 -2.69 -17.01
CA ILE A 93 -15.44 -2.05 -15.86
C ILE A 93 -15.08 -3.09 -14.79
N GLY A 94 -14.25 -2.69 -13.82
CA GLY A 94 -14.02 -3.46 -12.61
C GLY A 94 -15.07 -3.11 -11.53
N SER A 95 -15.75 -4.12 -10.99
CA SER A 95 -16.75 -3.93 -9.92
C SER A 95 -16.48 -4.88 -8.74
N SER A 96 -16.74 -4.42 -7.52
CA SER A 96 -16.58 -5.20 -6.27
C SER A 96 -17.74 -6.19 -6.11
N LEU A 97 -17.60 -7.38 -6.68
CA LEU A 97 -18.65 -8.38 -6.76
C LEU A 97 -18.30 -9.60 -5.89
N LYS A 98 -19.27 -10.14 -5.16
CA LYS A 98 -19.06 -11.39 -4.41
C LYS A 98 -19.03 -12.58 -5.37
N ASN A 99 -18.13 -13.53 -5.13
CA ASN A 99 -17.86 -14.70 -5.97
C ASN A 99 -17.48 -14.36 -7.42
N GLY A 100 -16.95 -13.16 -7.64
CA GLY A 100 -16.43 -12.76 -8.94
C GLY A 100 -15.06 -13.35 -9.21
N LEU A 101 -14.59 -13.19 -10.44
CA LEU A 101 -13.25 -13.59 -10.87
C LEU A 101 -12.34 -12.35 -10.71
N PRO A 102 -11.33 -12.38 -9.82
CA PRO A 102 -10.52 -11.21 -9.55
C PRO A 102 -9.71 -10.81 -10.78
N ILE A 103 -9.70 -9.51 -11.09
CA ILE A 103 -8.89 -8.94 -12.19
C ILE A 103 -7.40 -9.01 -11.85
N SER A 104 -6.56 -9.40 -12.82
CA SER A 104 -5.10 -9.41 -12.68
C SER A 104 -4.38 -8.71 -13.82
N THR A 105 -3.07 -8.47 -13.67
CA THR A 105 -2.20 -8.03 -14.77
C THR A 105 -1.50 -9.19 -15.48
N HIS A 106 -1.96 -10.43 -15.30
CA HIS A 106 -1.46 -11.59 -16.03
C HIS A 106 -2.37 -11.88 -17.22
N ALA A 107 -1.79 -12.11 -18.40
CA ALA A 107 -2.55 -12.26 -19.65
C ALA A 107 -3.56 -13.42 -19.61
N ASP A 108 -3.23 -14.52 -18.93
CA ASP A 108 -4.07 -15.72 -18.83
C ASP A 108 -4.98 -15.77 -17.60
N HIS A 109 -5.06 -14.70 -16.80
CA HIS A 109 -5.83 -14.69 -15.54
C HIS A 109 -6.68 -13.42 -15.43
N ASN A 110 -7.92 -13.47 -15.93
CA ASN A 110 -8.88 -12.36 -15.88
C ASN A 110 -8.22 -11.00 -16.17
N PRO A 111 -7.57 -10.85 -17.35
CA PRO A 111 -6.63 -9.77 -17.60
C PRO A 111 -7.31 -8.40 -17.49
N ILE A 112 -6.63 -7.45 -16.85
CA ILE A 112 -7.09 -6.07 -16.73
C ILE A 112 -7.29 -5.40 -18.10
N ALA A 113 -6.55 -5.85 -19.12
CA ALA A 113 -6.73 -5.41 -20.50
C ALA A 113 -8.11 -5.74 -21.10
N ASP A 114 -8.89 -6.62 -20.48
CA ASP A 114 -10.29 -6.87 -20.87
C ASP A 114 -11.24 -5.73 -20.46
N LEU A 115 -10.80 -4.82 -19.58
CA LEU A 115 -11.58 -3.65 -19.19
C LEU A 115 -11.43 -2.56 -20.25
N THR A 116 -12.54 -1.89 -20.60
CA THR A 116 -12.58 -0.97 -21.75
C THR A 116 -11.59 0.20 -21.66
N ALA A 117 -11.26 0.63 -20.45
CA ALA A 117 -10.33 1.73 -20.21
C ALA A 117 -8.85 1.34 -20.21
N CYS A 118 -8.51 0.05 -20.27
CA CYS A 118 -7.15 -0.43 -20.06
C CYS A 118 -6.52 -0.88 -21.38
N ALA A 119 -5.32 -0.38 -21.70
CA ALA A 119 -4.67 -0.62 -22.98
C ALA A 119 -3.72 -1.84 -22.97
N GLY A 120 -3.44 -2.42 -21.81
CA GLY A 120 -2.58 -3.57 -21.64
C GLY A 120 -2.59 -4.12 -20.22
N ASN A 121 -1.77 -5.14 -19.98
CA ASN A 121 -1.68 -5.80 -18.69
C ASN A 121 -0.56 -5.18 -17.82
N TYR A 122 -0.70 -3.88 -17.53
CA TYR A 122 0.29 -3.11 -16.77
C TYR A 122 -0.28 -2.65 -15.43
N TYR A 123 0.58 -2.50 -14.42
CA TYR A 123 0.14 -2.09 -13.08
C TYR A 123 -0.55 -0.71 -13.06
N TYR A 124 -0.08 0.22 -13.90
CA TYR A 124 -0.65 1.57 -13.94
C TYR A 124 -2.09 1.62 -14.48
N GLU A 125 -2.53 0.58 -15.19
CA GLU A 125 -3.89 0.49 -15.75
C GLU A 125 -4.95 0.37 -14.66
N MET A 126 -4.56 0.01 -13.42
CA MET A 126 -5.47 -0.01 -12.28
C MET A 126 -6.07 1.39 -11.99
N ILE A 127 -5.34 2.48 -12.30
CA ILE A 127 -5.88 3.84 -12.19
C ILE A 127 -6.97 4.06 -13.24
N ASN A 128 -6.74 3.66 -14.49
CA ASN A 128 -7.74 3.75 -15.56
C ASN A 128 -8.96 2.90 -15.26
N ALA A 129 -8.76 1.66 -14.77
CA ALA A 129 -9.83 0.76 -14.35
C ALA A 129 -10.72 1.38 -13.26
N ALA A 130 -10.10 2.04 -12.26
CA ALA A 130 -10.85 2.76 -11.23
C ALA A 130 -11.64 3.94 -11.80
N HIS A 131 -10.99 4.79 -12.61
CA HIS A 131 -11.62 5.98 -13.20
C HIS A 131 -12.72 5.65 -14.22
N ALA A 132 -12.77 4.42 -14.72
CA ALA A 132 -13.81 3.97 -15.64
C ALA A 132 -15.13 3.60 -14.95
N ARG A 133 -15.12 3.34 -13.64
CA ARG A 133 -16.28 2.77 -12.90
C ARG A 133 -17.53 3.63 -12.95
N ASP A 134 -17.38 4.94 -13.09
CA ASP A 134 -18.50 5.88 -13.26
C ASP A 134 -18.55 6.55 -14.64
N GLY A 135 -17.69 6.11 -15.56
CA GLY A 135 -17.68 6.55 -16.95
C GLY A 135 -18.75 5.90 -17.82
N ILE A 136 -18.91 6.44 -19.03
CA ILE A 136 -19.89 5.96 -20.01
C ILE A 136 -19.27 4.79 -20.78
N ASN A 137 -19.98 3.68 -20.89
CA ASN A 137 -19.55 2.48 -21.63
C ASN A 137 -18.16 1.95 -21.22
N GLY A 138 -17.74 2.17 -19.97
CA GLY A 138 -16.44 1.73 -19.45
C GLY A 138 -15.25 2.59 -19.91
N ALA A 139 -15.50 3.75 -20.50
CA ALA A 139 -14.44 4.73 -20.75
C ALA A 139 -14.01 5.44 -19.46
N ILE A 140 -12.78 5.94 -19.43
CA ILE A 140 -12.24 6.75 -18.33
C ILE A 140 -13.10 8.00 -18.13
N ASN A 141 -13.54 8.24 -16.89
CA ASN A 141 -14.10 9.51 -16.47
C ASN A 141 -13.02 10.37 -15.82
N SER A 142 -12.66 11.50 -16.44
CA SER A 142 -11.66 12.42 -15.89
C SER A 142 -12.06 13.09 -14.57
N ASN A 143 -13.35 13.05 -14.22
CA ASN A 143 -13.88 13.54 -12.95
C ASN A 143 -14.38 12.40 -12.07
N SER A 144 -13.81 11.20 -12.21
CA SER A 144 -14.26 10.04 -11.46
C SER A 144 -14.19 10.29 -9.96
N ILE A 145 -15.18 9.77 -9.25
CA ILE A 145 -15.14 9.72 -7.78
C ILE A 145 -14.37 8.50 -7.26
N PHE A 146 -14.01 7.57 -8.16
CA PHE A 146 -13.28 6.36 -7.84
C PHE A 146 -11.79 6.56 -8.10
N PHE A 147 -10.97 5.84 -7.34
CA PHE A 147 -9.52 5.81 -7.50
C PHE A 147 -9.01 4.44 -7.06
N CYS A 148 -7.86 4.04 -7.57
CA CYS A 148 -7.17 2.83 -7.13
C CYS A 148 -6.93 2.92 -5.61
N CYS A 149 -7.16 1.85 -4.86
CA CYS A 149 -7.08 1.91 -3.40
C CYS A 149 -5.71 2.43 -2.93
N SER A 150 -5.71 3.38 -1.99
CA SER A 150 -4.45 3.98 -1.53
C SER A 150 -3.80 3.15 -0.43
N ARG A 151 -2.47 3.23 -0.34
CA ARG A 151 -1.69 2.64 0.76
C ARG A 151 -2.16 3.13 2.13
N PHE A 152 -2.68 4.36 2.21
CA PHE A 152 -3.26 4.90 3.45
C PHE A 152 -4.56 4.20 3.83
N ILE A 153 -5.41 3.83 2.86
CA ILE A 153 -6.64 3.05 3.14
C ILE A 153 -6.27 1.66 3.65
N TYR A 154 -5.33 0.96 2.99
CA TYR A 154 -4.87 -0.34 3.49
C TYR A 154 -4.24 -0.25 4.88
N ALA A 155 -3.44 0.79 5.16
CA ALA A 155 -2.88 1.03 6.49
C ALA A 155 -3.98 1.28 7.55
N ALA A 156 -5.05 1.99 7.20
CA ALA A 156 -6.19 2.20 8.09
C ALA A 156 -6.91 0.87 8.41
N LEU A 157 -7.15 0.04 7.40
CA LEU A 157 -7.79 -1.27 7.56
C LEU A 157 -6.93 -2.20 8.44
N ALA A 158 -5.62 -2.24 8.20
CA ALA A 158 -4.68 -3.01 9.01
C ALA A 158 -4.64 -2.53 10.47
N MET A 159 -4.64 -1.20 10.70
CA MET A 159 -4.67 -0.64 12.05
C MET A 159 -5.96 -1.00 12.78
N LEU A 160 -7.12 -0.95 12.10
CA LEU A 160 -8.40 -1.37 12.65
C LEU A 160 -8.39 -2.87 13.00
N SER A 161 -7.84 -3.72 12.12
CA SER A 161 -7.68 -5.15 12.40
C SER A 161 -6.80 -5.40 13.62
N LEU A 162 -5.67 -4.70 13.73
CA LEU A 162 -4.75 -4.84 14.86
C LEU A 162 -5.37 -4.37 16.18
N ALA A 163 -6.06 -3.22 16.18
CA ALA A 163 -6.79 -2.75 17.35
C ALA A 163 -7.89 -3.74 17.76
N HIS A 164 -8.63 -4.29 16.80
CA HIS A 164 -9.65 -5.30 17.05
C HIS A 164 -9.06 -6.60 17.60
N ALA A 165 -7.89 -7.01 17.10
CA ALA A 165 -7.16 -8.16 17.60
C ALA A 165 -6.75 -7.96 19.07
N GLN A 166 -6.20 -6.80 19.41
CA GLN A 166 -5.79 -6.46 20.78
C GLN A 166 -6.97 -6.37 21.76
N ALA A 167 -8.14 -5.94 21.29
CA ALA A 167 -9.35 -5.83 22.11
C ALA A 167 -10.15 -7.14 22.22
N SER A 168 -10.02 -8.05 21.26
CA SER A 168 -10.82 -9.28 21.20
C SER A 168 -10.33 -10.33 22.20
N SER A 169 -11.27 -10.95 22.91
CA SER A 169 -11.02 -12.06 23.85
C SER A 169 -11.76 -13.35 23.49
N SER A 170 -12.56 -13.33 22.42
CA SER A 170 -13.36 -14.48 21.96
C SER A 170 -13.75 -14.31 20.49
N THR A 171 -14.35 -15.37 19.92
CA THR A 171 -14.85 -15.36 18.54
C THR A 171 -16.22 -14.68 18.37
N THR A 172 -16.81 -14.11 19.43
CA THR A 172 -18.19 -13.57 19.39
C THR A 172 -18.36 -12.40 18.42
N TYR A 173 -17.39 -11.48 18.39
CA TYR A 173 -17.39 -10.30 17.50
C TYR A 173 -16.15 -10.24 16.60
N CYS A 174 -15.35 -11.31 16.60
CA CYS A 174 -14.11 -11.42 15.87
C CYS A 174 -13.92 -12.89 15.47
N ALA A 175 -14.47 -13.30 14.33
CA ALA A 175 -14.49 -14.71 13.92
C ALA A 175 -13.07 -15.33 13.79
N TRP A 176 -12.05 -14.51 13.48
CA TRP A 176 -10.66 -14.95 13.37
C TRP A 176 -9.88 -14.86 14.68
N TYR A 177 -10.52 -14.55 15.81
CA TYR A 177 -9.86 -14.54 17.12
C TYR A 177 -9.13 -15.87 17.39
N ASN A 178 -7.85 -15.75 17.74
CA ASN A 178 -6.98 -16.88 18.07
C ASN A 178 -5.93 -16.44 19.10
N ALA A 179 -5.53 -17.32 20.01
CA ALA A 179 -4.55 -16.97 21.06
C ALA A 179 -3.14 -16.69 20.51
N THR A 180 -2.80 -17.19 19.32
CA THR A 180 -1.47 -17.05 18.69
C THR A 180 -1.57 -16.26 17.39
N TYR A 181 -2.48 -16.64 16.50
CA TYR A 181 -2.59 -16.08 15.15
C TYR A 181 -3.79 -15.13 15.04
N ASN A 182 -3.76 -14.04 15.82
CA ASN A 182 -4.91 -13.16 16.01
C ASN A 182 -5.01 -12.07 14.93
N TYR A 183 -5.35 -12.46 13.70
CA TYR A 183 -5.47 -11.55 12.54
C TYR A 183 -6.42 -12.13 11.49
N PRO A 184 -6.93 -11.28 10.57
CA PRO A 184 -7.74 -11.73 9.44
C PRO A 184 -7.08 -12.87 8.67
N LYS A 185 -7.84 -13.91 8.35
CA LYS A 185 -7.40 -15.06 7.56
C LYS A 185 -7.59 -14.81 6.08
N GLY A 186 -6.98 -15.64 5.23
CA GLY A 186 -7.32 -15.63 3.82
C GLY A 186 -6.55 -16.63 2.97
N CYS A 187 -6.54 -16.43 1.65
CA CYS A 187 -5.98 -17.39 0.71
C CYS A 187 -4.46 -17.17 0.54
N ASN A 188 -3.66 -17.60 1.51
CA ASN A 188 -2.23 -17.27 1.62
C ASN A 188 -1.29 -18.49 1.70
N ASN A 189 -1.80 -19.72 1.54
CA ASN A 189 -1.01 -20.96 1.62
C ASN A 189 -0.80 -21.69 0.27
N ASN A 190 -0.96 -20.99 -0.86
CA ASN A 190 -0.87 -21.57 -2.20
C ASN A 190 -1.71 -22.85 -2.40
N ALA A 191 -2.86 -22.94 -1.72
CA ALA A 191 -3.69 -24.14 -1.65
C ALA A 191 -5.18 -23.82 -1.47
N LEU A 192 -5.62 -22.61 -1.85
CA LEU A 192 -7.00 -22.12 -1.63
C LEU A 192 -7.42 -22.15 -0.16
N LYS A 193 -6.45 -21.91 0.74
CA LYS A 193 -6.55 -22.04 2.20
C LYS A 193 -5.69 -21.01 2.90
N ASP A 194 -5.99 -20.79 4.17
CA ASP A 194 -5.14 -20.05 5.08
C ASP A 194 -4.03 -20.95 5.66
N VAL A 195 -2.86 -20.38 5.89
CA VAL A 195 -1.67 -21.05 6.40
C VAL A 195 -1.77 -21.36 7.90
N ASP A 196 -2.40 -20.48 8.67
CA ASP A 196 -2.51 -20.57 10.14
C ASP A 196 -3.89 -21.04 10.60
N ASP A 197 -4.87 -21.12 9.69
CA ASP A 197 -6.21 -21.64 9.93
C ASP A 197 -6.75 -22.44 8.73
N THR A 198 -6.40 -23.72 8.65
CA THR A 198 -6.80 -24.60 7.54
C THR A 198 -8.31 -24.84 7.42
N SER A 199 -9.12 -24.39 8.40
CA SER A 199 -10.59 -24.41 8.31
C SER A 199 -11.12 -23.37 7.32
N VAL A 200 -10.33 -22.34 7.01
CA VAL A 200 -10.64 -21.36 5.97
C VAL A 200 -10.31 -21.96 4.61
N SER A 201 -11.28 -21.90 3.70
CA SER A 201 -11.13 -22.37 2.32
C SER A 201 -11.77 -21.44 1.32
N TYR A 202 -11.28 -21.46 0.09
CA TYR A 202 -11.73 -20.62 -1.02
C TYR A 202 -12.26 -21.46 -2.17
N SER A 203 -13.28 -20.94 -2.86
CA SER A 203 -13.74 -21.51 -4.13
C SER A 203 -12.79 -21.07 -5.23
N SER A 204 -12.20 -22.01 -5.97
CA SER A 204 -11.28 -21.67 -7.07
C SER A 204 -11.96 -20.80 -8.13
N ASP A 205 -11.20 -19.84 -8.68
CA ASP A 205 -11.59 -19.08 -9.87
C ASP A 205 -11.23 -19.79 -11.19
N GLY A 206 -10.50 -20.91 -11.11
CA GLY A 206 -10.03 -21.72 -12.24
C GLY A 206 -8.57 -21.49 -12.65
N TYR A 207 -7.87 -20.53 -12.05
CA TYR A 207 -6.47 -20.23 -12.36
C TYR A 207 -5.55 -20.46 -11.14
N SER A 208 -4.58 -21.37 -11.31
CA SER A 208 -3.59 -21.68 -10.27
C SER A 208 -4.26 -21.98 -8.91
N ASN A 209 -3.78 -21.38 -7.84
CA ASN A 209 -4.35 -21.46 -6.49
C ASN A 209 -5.11 -20.18 -6.11
N CYS A 210 -5.70 -19.48 -7.09
CA CYS A 210 -6.51 -18.28 -6.88
C CYS A 210 -7.99 -18.62 -6.61
N GLY A 211 -8.57 -17.94 -5.63
CA GLY A 211 -9.99 -18.05 -5.28
C GLY A 211 -10.86 -17.06 -6.02
N LYS A 212 -12.18 -17.22 -5.91
CA LYS A 212 -13.14 -16.17 -6.25
C LYS A 212 -13.18 -15.11 -5.16
N THR A 213 -13.44 -13.88 -5.55
CA THR A 213 -13.51 -12.72 -4.64
C THR A 213 -14.60 -12.94 -3.58
N GLY A 214 -14.27 -12.77 -2.31
CA GLY A 214 -15.17 -12.95 -1.18
C GLY A 214 -15.76 -14.36 -1.02
N SER A 215 -15.09 -15.39 -1.57
CA SER A 215 -15.54 -16.79 -1.49
C SER A 215 -15.01 -17.56 -0.28
N GLY A 216 -14.16 -16.90 0.53
CA GLY A 216 -13.64 -17.45 1.78
C GLY A 216 -14.75 -17.97 2.68
N THR A 217 -14.58 -19.18 3.19
CA THR A 217 -15.51 -19.82 4.14
C THR A 217 -14.72 -20.40 5.31
N PRO A 218 -15.03 -20.04 6.58
CA PRO A 218 -16.04 -19.07 7.00
C PRO A 218 -15.72 -17.61 6.62
N PHE A 219 -16.68 -16.89 6.03
CA PHE A 219 -16.44 -15.57 5.43
C PHE A 219 -16.01 -14.51 6.44
N ALA A 220 -16.64 -14.42 7.60
CA ALA A 220 -16.23 -13.48 8.64
C ALA A 220 -14.75 -13.62 9.06
N LYS A 221 -14.13 -14.80 8.94
CA LYS A 221 -12.70 -14.96 9.22
C LYS A 221 -11.81 -14.27 8.19
N THR A 222 -12.32 -14.05 6.99
CA THR A 222 -11.56 -13.47 5.86
C THR A 222 -11.77 -11.97 5.71
N THR A 223 -12.37 -11.30 6.72
CA THR A 223 -12.61 -9.86 6.70
C THR A 223 -11.77 -9.13 7.75
N HIS A 224 -11.44 -7.86 7.46
CA HIS A 224 -10.58 -7.04 8.32
C HIS A 224 -11.09 -6.90 9.77
N ASN A 225 -12.40 -6.94 9.99
CA ASN A 225 -13.03 -6.74 11.30
C ASN A 225 -13.55 -8.05 11.92
N GLY A 226 -13.33 -9.19 11.28
CA GLY A 226 -13.75 -10.50 11.82
C GLY A 226 -15.25 -10.71 11.77
N GLN A 227 -15.97 -9.95 10.95
CA GLN A 227 -17.42 -9.97 10.83
C GLN A 227 -17.84 -9.96 9.36
N GLU A 228 -19.04 -10.45 9.06
CA GLU A 228 -19.57 -10.55 7.70
C GLU A 228 -19.71 -9.19 6.99
N CYS A 229 -19.69 -8.08 7.72
CA CYS A 229 -19.79 -6.73 7.19
C CYS A 229 -18.45 -6.11 6.75
N GLY A 230 -17.31 -6.73 7.08
CA GLY A 230 -16.00 -6.17 6.78
C GLY A 230 -15.54 -6.31 5.32
N VAL A 231 -14.51 -5.54 4.97
CA VAL A 231 -13.69 -5.70 3.76
C VAL A 231 -13.00 -7.06 3.77
N ALA A 232 -13.11 -7.82 2.69
CA ALA A 232 -12.60 -9.18 2.57
C ALA A 232 -11.26 -9.25 1.81
N ASP A 233 -10.61 -10.41 1.88
CA ASP A 233 -9.48 -10.82 1.05
C ASP A 233 -8.21 -9.96 1.16
N LEU A 234 -8.06 -9.23 2.27
CA LEU A 234 -6.87 -8.42 2.51
C LEU A 234 -5.62 -9.24 2.89
N ASN A 235 -5.79 -10.52 3.24
CA ASN A 235 -4.70 -11.44 3.57
C ASN A 235 -4.64 -12.58 2.54
N GLY A 236 -3.93 -12.35 1.44
CA GLY A 236 -3.79 -13.31 0.34
C GLY A 236 -4.81 -13.07 -0.77
N LEU A 237 -5.28 -14.16 -1.41
CA LEU A 237 -6.00 -14.16 -2.68
C LEU A 237 -5.12 -13.67 -3.84
N MET A 238 -4.82 -12.38 -3.89
CA MET A 238 -3.92 -11.75 -4.85
C MET A 238 -3.21 -10.55 -4.22
N TYR A 239 -2.02 -10.23 -4.72
CA TYR A 239 -1.42 -8.92 -4.43
C TYR A 239 -2.23 -7.81 -5.11
N GLU A 240 -2.47 -6.72 -4.40
CA GLU A 240 -3.21 -5.56 -4.92
C GLU A 240 -2.26 -4.41 -5.24
N ILE A 241 -2.51 -3.75 -6.38
CA ILE A 241 -1.86 -2.50 -6.74
C ILE A 241 -2.47 -1.40 -5.87
N SER A 242 -1.63 -0.61 -5.22
CA SER A 242 -2.05 0.52 -4.41
C SER A 242 -1.32 1.80 -4.80
N ILE A 243 -2.02 2.94 -4.79
CA ILE A 243 -1.42 4.27 -4.99
C ILE A 243 -1.10 4.96 -3.66
N GLY A 244 -0.58 6.18 -3.70
CA GLY A 244 -0.27 6.99 -2.51
C GLY A 244 1.13 6.79 -1.94
N ALA A 245 1.88 5.78 -2.39
CA ALA A 245 3.32 5.64 -2.11
C ALA A 245 4.05 5.10 -3.36
N THR A 246 5.30 5.50 -3.55
CA THR A 246 6.15 5.02 -4.65
C THR A 246 7.63 5.15 -4.30
N CYS A 247 8.51 4.59 -5.11
CA CYS A 247 9.95 4.77 -4.99
C CYS A 247 10.52 5.20 -6.34
N ILE A 248 11.35 6.23 -6.33
CA ILE A 248 12.23 6.53 -7.46
C ILE A 248 13.59 5.97 -7.10
N ALA A 249 13.99 4.91 -7.80
CA ALA A 249 15.31 4.35 -7.72
C ALA A 249 16.02 4.51 -9.07
N ALA A 250 17.27 4.98 -9.02
CA ALA A 250 18.11 5.12 -10.21
C ALA A 250 19.42 4.37 -10.00
N GLY A 251 19.68 3.38 -10.85
CA GLY A 251 20.98 2.73 -10.94
C GLY A 251 21.97 3.64 -11.67
N LYS A 252 23.17 3.76 -11.13
CA LYS A 252 24.28 4.51 -11.72
C LYS A 252 25.50 3.60 -11.85
N SER A 253 26.11 3.60 -13.04
CA SER A 253 27.25 2.74 -13.34
C SER A 253 28.50 3.19 -12.57
N ILE A 254 29.13 2.23 -11.90
CA ILE A 254 30.42 2.41 -11.24
C ILE A 254 31.51 2.29 -12.29
N THR A 255 32.48 3.22 -12.26
CA THR A 255 33.65 3.23 -13.16
C THR A 255 34.96 3.00 -12.44
N GLY A 256 34.95 2.97 -11.10
CA GLY A 256 36.11 2.68 -10.29
C GLY A 256 35.75 2.43 -8.83
N ALA A 257 36.56 1.64 -8.15
CA ALA A 257 36.57 1.53 -6.69
C ALA A 257 38.03 1.38 -6.22
N THR A 258 38.43 2.17 -5.22
CA THR A 258 39.79 2.12 -4.67
C THR A 258 39.94 0.95 -3.70
N LYS A 259 41.17 0.47 -3.59
CA LYS A 259 41.61 -0.52 -2.59
C LYS A 259 42.31 0.24 -1.46
N ASP A 260 41.52 0.92 -0.63
CA ASP A 260 41.98 1.91 0.34
C ASP A 260 41.07 1.94 1.58
N ASN A 261 41.44 2.73 2.59
CA ASN A 261 40.64 2.95 3.79
C ASN A 261 40.39 4.46 4.02
N PRO A 262 39.18 4.97 3.72
CA PRO A 262 38.01 4.24 3.26
C PRO A 262 38.05 3.88 1.76
N CYS A 263 37.25 2.88 1.37
CA CYS A 263 36.98 2.57 -0.03
C CYS A 263 36.27 3.74 -0.72
N VAL A 264 36.83 4.26 -1.81
CA VAL A 264 36.26 5.35 -2.61
C VAL A 264 35.72 4.79 -3.93
N VAL A 265 34.46 5.08 -4.22
CA VAL A 265 33.77 4.69 -5.44
C VAL A 265 33.68 5.87 -6.40
N THR A 266 33.91 5.62 -7.68
CA THR A 266 33.82 6.61 -8.76
C THR A 266 32.57 6.37 -9.61
N ILE A 267 31.72 7.38 -9.69
CA ILE A 267 30.53 7.45 -10.54
C ILE A 267 30.39 8.89 -11.04
N ALA A 268 30.60 9.13 -12.33
CA ALA A 268 30.50 10.49 -12.88
C ALA A 268 29.08 11.06 -12.72
N GLY A 269 28.97 12.28 -12.17
CA GLY A 269 27.68 12.97 -12.00
C GLY A 269 26.66 12.18 -11.17
N HIS A 270 27.10 11.59 -10.05
CA HIS A 270 26.24 10.71 -9.27
C HIS A 270 25.05 11.44 -8.63
N GLY A 271 25.18 12.72 -8.27
CA GLY A 271 24.07 13.51 -7.72
C GLY A 271 23.55 12.98 -6.37
N TYR A 272 24.43 12.30 -5.63
CA TYR A 272 24.17 11.84 -4.26
C TYR A 272 24.62 12.92 -3.26
N SER A 273 24.14 12.78 -2.03
CA SER A 273 24.51 13.61 -0.89
C SER A 273 25.16 12.76 0.21
N THR A 274 26.05 13.36 1.00
CA THR A 274 26.59 12.70 2.20
C THR A 274 25.46 12.25 3.12
N GLY A 275 25.55 11.00 3.61
CA GLY A 275 24.53 10.34 4.43
C GLY A 275 23.53 9.50 3.62
N ASP A 276 23.55 9.55 2.29
CA ASP A 276 22.72 8.67 1.48
C ASP A 276 23.09 7.19 1.70
N ILE A 277 22.09 6.32 1.64
CA ILE A 277 22.26 4.88 1.64
C ILE A 277 22.09 4.36 0.22
N ILE A 278 23.09 3.62 -0.27
CA ILE A 278 23.10 3.01 -1.60
C ILE A 278 23.23 1.49 -1.52
N MET A 279 22.71 0.79 -2.52
CA MET A 279 23.03 -0.62 -2.77
C MET A 279 24.01 -0.73 -3.93
N ILE A 280 25.10 -1.47 -3.75
CA ILE A 280 26.04 -1.80 -4.83
C ILE A 280 25.80 -3.24 -5.29
N THR A 281 25.68 -3.46 -6.60
CA THR A 281 25.57 -4.79 -7.21
C THR A 281 26.42 -4.90 -8.47
N ASN A 282 26.68 -6.11 -8.94
CA ASN A 282 27.31 -6.39 -10.25
C ASN A 282 28.73 -5.81 -10.47
N VAL A 283 29.50 -5.51 -9.42
CA VAL A 283 30.93 -5.17 -9.51
C VAL A 283 31.73 -6.42 -9.89
N VAL A 284 32.64 -6.29 -10.85
CA VAL A 284 33.59 -7.34 -11.26
C VAL A 284 34.98 -7.02 -10.70
N GLY A 285 35.69 -8.05 -10.23
CA GLY A 285 36.96 -7.90 -9.53
C GLY A 285 36.74 -7.71 -8.03
N MET A 286 36.30 -6.54 -7.59
CA MET A 286 36.03 -6.21 -6.18
C MET A 286 34.62 -6.66 -5.73
N THR A 287 34.32 -7.95 -5.87
CA THR A 287 32.96 -8.51 -5.67
C THR A 287 32.46 -8.46 -4.23
N GLN A 288 33.36 -8.25 -3.26
CA GLN A 288 33.01 -8.11 -1.84
C GLN A 288 32.06 -6.93 -1.57
N LEU A 289 31.99 -5.98 -2.51
CA LEU A 289 31.08 -4.84 -2.47
C LEU A 289 29.62 -5.19 -2.79
N ASN A 290 29.37 -6.28 -3.51
CA ASN A 290 28.03 -6.60 -4.05
C ASN A 290 27.02 -6.98 -2.97
N ASP A 291 25.75 -6.71 -3.26
CA ASP A 291 24.55 -7.13 -2.53
C ASP A 291 24.51 -6.64 -1.08
N LYS A 292 25.04 -5.43 -0.85
CA LYS A 292 25.13 -4.77 0.44
C LYS A 292 24.71 -3.30 0.35
N LEU A 293 24.23 -2.78 1.48
CA LEU A 293 23.92 -1.36 1.66
C LEU A 293 25.09 -0.63 2.31
N TYR A 294 25.37 0.57 1.82
CA TYR A 294 26.42 1.44 2.33
C TYR A 294 25.87 2.84 2.57
N GLN A 295 26.18 3.39 3.74
CA GLN A 295 26.13 4.84 3.93
C GLN A 295 27.36 5.47 3.28
N ILE A 296 27.19 6.62 2.64
CA ILE A 296 28.27 7.27 1.89
C ILE A 296 28.62 8.67 2.42
N THR A 297 29.88 9.04 2.23
CA THR A 297 30.35 10.42 2.35
C THR A 297 30.79 10.92 0.98
N VAL A 298 30.11 11.94 0.46
CA VAL A 298 30.39 12.49 -0.87
C VAL A 298 31.63 13.38 -0.82
N SER A 299 32.59 13.10 -1.70
CA SER A 299 33.85 13.86 -1.81
C SER A 299 33.72 14.97 -2.84
N ASP A 300 33.14 14.68 -4.00
CA ASP A 300 32.86 15.65 -5.07
C ASP A 300 31.70 15.16 -5.97
N ALA A 301 31.52 15.74 -7.15
CA ALA A 301 30.43 15.37 -8.07
C ALA A 301 30.58 13.97 -8.71
N ASN A 302 31.76 13.34 -8.58
CA ASN A 302 32.13 12.10 -9.27
C ASN A 302 32.58 10.99 -8.31
N THR A 303 32.81 11.30 -7.04
CA THR A 303 33.39 10.35 -6.08
C THR A 303 32.77 10.47 -4.69
N PHE A 304 32.67 9.34 -4.00
CA PHE A 304 32.24 9.24 -2.61
C PHE A 304 32.93 8.06 -1.92
N SER A 305 33.12 8.14 -0.61
CA SER A 305 33.61 7.02 0.20
C SER A 305 32.46 6.19 0.77
N LEU A 306 32.71 4.90 0.96
CA LEU A 306 31.83 3.98 1.69
C LEU A 306 32.19 4.03 3.18
N ASP A 307 31.25 4.50 4.01
CA ASP A 307 31.52 4.75 5.42
C ASP A 307 31.83 3.44 6.17
N GLY A 308 32.97 3.41 6.88
CA GLY A 308 33.40 2.25 7.66
C GLY A 308 33.93 1.07 6.84
N ILE A 309 34.13 1.23 5.52
CA ILE A 309 34.64 0.17 4.65
C ILE A 309 36.13 0.37 4.36
N ASP A 310 36.95 -0.50 4.93
CA ASP A 310 38.36 -0.69 4.54
C ASP A 310 38.44 -1.74 3.43
N SER A 311 38.75 -1.32 2.20
CA SER A 311 38.87 -2.22 1.05
C SER A 311 40.31 -2.67 0.78
N THR A 312 41.30 -2.32 1.61
CA THR A 312 42.72 -2.65 1.37
C THR A 312 42.98 -4.16 1.19
N GLY A 313 42.19 -5.00 1.85
CA GLY A 313 42.24 -6.47 1.73
C GLY A 313 41.39 -7.07 0.59
N TYR A 314 40.66 -6.26 -0.17
CA TYR A 314 39.77 -6.77 -1.21
C TYR A 314 40.53 -7.12 -2.50
N THR A 315 39.85 -7.80 -3.41
CA THR A 315 40.33 -7.99 -4.77
C THR A 315 40.22 -6.67 -5.55
N ASP A 316 41.07 -6.49 -6.56
CA ASP A 316 41.14 -5.24 -7.29
C ASP A 316 39.86 -5.04 -8.14
N TYR A 317 39.38 -3.79 -8.21
CA TYR A 317 38.28 -3.45 -9.10
C TYR A 317 38.72 -3.67 -10.55
N THR A 318 37.91 -4.38 -11.32
CA THR A 318 38.18 -4.63 -12.74
C THR A 318 37.24 -3.84 -13.65
N SER A 319 35.93 -3.96 -13.45
CA SER A 319 34.92 -3.29 -14.26
C SER A 319 33.52 -3.44 -13.65
N GLY A 320 32.51 -2.83 -14.30
CA GLY A 320 31.11 -3.00 -13.94
C GLY A 320 30.75 -2.35 -12.61
N GLY A 321 29.63 -2.80 -12.06
CA GLY A 321 29.04 -2.25 -10.84
C GLY A 321 27.91 -1.28 -11.12
N THR A 322 26.85 -1.40 -10.34
CA THR A 322 25.72 -0.46 -10.29
C THR A 322 25.52 -0.03 -8.85
N SER A 323 25.56 1.28 -8.61
CA SER A 323 25.09 1.87 -7.36
C SER A 323 23.64 2.31 -7.54
N THR A 324 22.74 1.83 -6.67
CA THR A 324 21.33 2.20 -6.69
C THR A 324 20.98 2.94 -5.41
N LYS A 325 20.43 4.15 -5.55
CA LYS A 325 19.76 4.89 -4.47
C LYS A 325 18.26 4.89 -4.74
N GLY A 326 17.47 4.44 -3.78
CA GLY A 326 16.01 4.59 -3.79
C GLY A 326 15.59 5.71 -2.84
N VAL A 327 14.71 6.60 -3.30
CA VAL A 327 14.00 7.53 -2.43
C VAL A 327 12.53 7.15 -2.49
N PHE A 328 11.96 6.85 -1.32
CA PHE A 328 10.54 6.59 -1.20
C PHE A 328 9.77 7.90 -1.06
N TYR A 329 8.59 7.94 -1.64
CA TYR A 329 7.71 9.09 -1.66
C TYR A 329 6.30 8.67 -1.26
N VAL A 330 5.58 9.61 -0.69
CA VAL A 330 4.17 9.48 -0.29
C VAL A 330 3.37 10.67 -0.79
N ALA A 331 2.11 10.45 -1.14
CA ALA A 331 1.28 11.55 -1.62
C ALA A 331 1.10 12.64 -0.55
N LYS A 332 1.24 13.90 -0.98
CA LYS A 332 1.01 15.09 -0.17
C LYS A 332 -0.38 15.04 0.44
N GLN A 333 -0.57 15.61 1.64
CA GLN A 333 -1.92 15.80 2.18
C GLN A 333 -2.80 16.60 1.22
N ALA A 334 -2.22 17.57 0.52
CA ALA A 334 -2.87 18.41 -0.49
C ALA A 334 -3.25 17.67 -1.79
N THR A 335 -2.72 16.47 -2.04
CA THR A 335 -3.05 15.67 -3.21
C THR A 335 -4.31 14.85 -2.96
N SER A 336 -5.30 14.95 -3.84
CA SER A 336 -6.43 14.02 -3.83
C SER A 336 -6.05 12.73 -4.54
N MET A 337 -6.35 11.58 -3.96
CA MET A 337 -5.97 10.27 -4.52
C MET A 337 -6.60 10.01 -5.89
N LYS A 338 -7.77 10.62 -6.17
CA LYS A 338 -8.45 10.54 -7.47
C LYS A 338 -7.80 11.37 -8.58
N ASP A 339 -6.91 12.29 -8.22
CA ASP A 339 -6.25 13.15 -9.21
C ASP A 339 -5.03 12.46 -9.83
N PHE A 340 -4.63 11.29 -9.31
CA PHE A 340 -3.58 10.49 -9.92
C PHE A 340 -4.02 9.92 -11.26
N THR A 341 -3.17 10.04 -12.27
CA THR A 341 -3.37 9.47 -13.60
C THR A 341 -2.45 8.28 -13.85
N SER A 342 -2.86 7.45 -14.80
CA SER A 342 -2.03 6.39 -15.36
C SER A 342 -0.95 6.99 -16.26
N GLY A 343 0.31 6.60 -16.03
CA GLY A 343 1.45 7.06 -16.82
C GLY A 343 2.70 7.23 -15.96
N ASN A 344 3.72 7.87 -16.53
CA ASN A 344 4.97 8.21 -15.84
C ASN A 344 5.65 9.52 -16.29
N SER A 345 4.95 10.34 -17.06
CA SER A 345 5.54 11.45 -17.81
C SER A 345 4.95 12.81 -17.45
N ILE A 346 3.70 12.88 -16.98
CA ILE A 346 3.01 14.15 -16.69
C ILE A 346 2.86 14.40 -15.18
N ALA A 347 2.46 15.61 -14.82
CA ALA A 347 2.40 16.08 -13.43
C ALA A 347 1.35 15.36 -12.56
N THR A 348 0.34 14.74 -13.17
CA THR A 348 -0.70 13.99 -12.45
C THR A 348 -0.37 12.51 -12.35
N ASP A 349 0.66 12.01 -13.02
CA ASP A 349 0.97 10.58 -13.01
C ASP A 349 1.41 10.14 -11.61
N HIS A 350 0.89 9.00 -11.14
CA HIS A 350 1.33 8.47 -9.83
C HIS A 350 2.80 8.04 -9.85
N TRP A 351 3.26 7.52 -10.99
CA TRP A 351 4.64 7.13 -11.19
C TRP A 351 5.42 8.18 -12.00
N GLY A 352 6.74 8.08 -11.97
CA GLY A 352 7.63 8.97 -12.72
C GLY A 352 8.03 10.24 -11.97
N ALA A 353 9.20 10.78 -12.33
CA ALA A 353 9.79 11.91 -11.62
C ALA A 353 8.93 13.18 -11.66
N THR A 354 8.27 13.45 -12.79
CA THR A 354 7.40 14.61 -12.98
C THR A 354 6.21 14.57 -12.01
N GLY A 355 5.50 13.45 -11.97
CA GLY A 355 4.34 13.26 -11.10
C GLY A 355 4.70 13.25 -9.62
N VAL A 356 5.79 12.55 -9.26
CA VAL A 356 6.30 12.54 -7.88
C VAL A 356 6.64 13.94 -7.40
N ALA A 357 7.36 14.75 -8.19
CA ALA A 357 7.69 16.12 -7.81
C ALA A 357 6.44 16.99 -7.58
N ALA A 358 5.41 16.80 -8.41
CA ALA A 358 4.16 17.55 -8.31
C ALA A 358 3.29 17.10 -7.12
N MET A 359 3.14 15.80 -6.89
CA MET A 359 2.07 15.22 -6.08
C MET A 359 2.52 14.53 -4.78
N MET A 360 3.83 14.37 -4.57
CA MET A 360 4.35 13.59 -3.45
C MET A 360 5.46 14.29 -2.69
N ASP A 361 5.62 13.92 -1.42
CA ASP A 361 6.73 14.32 -0.57
C ASP A 361 7.65 13.12 -0.35
N ALA A 362 8.96 13.37 -0.33
CA ALA A 362 9.93 12.34 0.02
C ALA A 362 9.68 11.87 1.46
N LEU A 363 9.71 10.56 1.70
CA LEU A 363 9.74 10.00 3.05
C LEU A 363 11.09 10.32 3.68
N SER A 364 11.08 11.31 4.56
CA SER A 364 12.22 11.72 5.39
C SER A 364 11.82 11.62 6.86
N SER A 365 12.80 11.67 7.78
CA SER A 365 12.50 11.75 9.21
C SER A 365 11.57 12.92 9.55
N ALA A 366 11.67 14.05 8.83
CA ALA A 366 10.78 15.19 8.98
C ALA A 366 9.37 14.92 8.42
N THR A 367 9.27 14.27 7.26
CA THR A 367 7.97 13.89 6.66
C THR A 367 7.25 12.87 7.53
N VAL A 368 7.96 11.85 8.02
CA VAL A 368 7.44 10.87 8.98
C VAL A 368 7.01 11.58 10.26
N ALA A 369 7.84 12.45 10.82
CA ALA A 369 7.47 13.24 12.00
C ALA A 369 6.25 14.14 11.75
N SER A 370 6.02 14.64 10.54
CA SER A 370 4.82 15.41 10.19
C SER A 370 3.55 14.56 10.04
N MET A 371 3.69 13.25 9.82
CA MET A 371 2.58 12.30 9.74
C MET A 371 2.04 11.88 11.11
N PHE A 372 2.79 12.16 12.18
CA PHE A 372 2.41 11.88 13.57
C PHE A 372 2.33 13.22 14.34
N CYS A 373 1.39 13.38 15.28
CA CYS A 373 1.31 14.65 16.00
C CYS A 373 2.57 14.86 16.88
N GLY A 374 3.05 16.11 16.95
CA GLY A 374 4.28 16.53 17.60
C GLY A 374 4.42 16.07 19.05
N GLY A 375 5.10 14.95 19.22
CA GLY A 375 5.81 14.55 20.42
C GLY A 375 7.24 14.21 20.02
N SER A 376 8.21 14.43 20.90
CA SER A 376 9.61 14.13 20.65
C SER A 376 9.80 12.62 20.50
N TYR A 377 9.71 12.08 19.28
CA TYR A 377 9.90 10.65 19.03
C TYR A 377 11.38 10.34 18.81
N SER A 378 12.11 10.13 19.90
CA SER A 378 13.44 9.52 19.88
C SER A 378 13.39 7.98 19.89
N ASP A 379 12.22 7.36 19.73
CA ASP A 379 12.09 5.91 19.68
C ASP A 379 11.79 5.47 18.24
N ILE A 380 12.83 4.95 17.59
CA ILE A 380 12.92 4.45 16.20
C ILE A 380 11.89 3.33 15.88
N ARG A 381 11.02 2.95 16.83
CA ARG A 381 10.08 1.83 16.71
C ARG A 381 8.75 2.16 16.01
N CYS A 382 8.39 3.43 15.81
CA CYS A 382 7.27 3.80 14.94
C CYS A 382 7.57 3.61 13.45
N ILE A 383 8.86 3.52 13.07
CA ILE A 383 9.28 3.16 11.71
C ILE A 383 8.95 1.70 11.40
N ASN A 384 8.86 0.79 12.38
CA ASN A 384 8.56 -0.62 12.11
C ASN A 384 7.15 -0.85 11.57
N ILE A 385 6.19 0.05 11.82
CA ILE A 385 4.89 -0.03 11.15
C ILE A 385 5.03 0.34 9.66
N ILE A 386 5.95 1.24 9.28
CA ILE A 386 6.20 1.58 7.86
C ILE A 386 7.10 0.53 7.19
N VAL A 387 8.06 -0.06 7.91
CA VAL A 387 9.02 -1.03 7.34
C VAL A 387 8.38 -2.40 7.11
N ASP A 388 7.45 -2.86 7.94
CA ASP A 388 6.68 -4.08 7.68
C ASP A 388 5.62 -3.92 6.56
N PHE A 389 5.47 -2.72 5.98
CA PHE A 389 4.67 -2.47 4.77
C PHE A 389 5.47 -2.51 3.46
N PHE A 390 6.80 -2.70 3.49
CA PHE A 390 7.68 -2.56 2.31
C PHE A 390 8.71 -3.69 2.08
N ILE A 391 8.53 -4.89 2.65
CA ILE A 391 9.33 -6.07 2.29
C ILE A 391 8.42 -7.22 1.88
#